data_AF-A0A3B5Q9F7-F1
#
_entry.id   AF-A0A3B5Q9F7-F1
#
_cell.length_a   1.000
_cell.length_b   1.000
_cell.length_c   1.000
_cell.angle_alpha   90.00
_cell.angle_beta   90.00
_cell.angle_gamma   90.00
#
_symmetry.space_group_name_H-M   'P 1'
#
loop_
_entity.id
_entity.type
_entity.pdbx_description
1 polymer ?
#
loop_
_entity_poly.entity_id
_entity_poly.type
_entity_poly.pdbx_seq_one_letter_code
_entity_poly.pdbx_strand_id
1 'polypeptide(L)'
;MTREEAEKHHFFEHFKTALDCDDLRNQKIKAANNKSLKALKVFTEVLGYLKDDALETIKAQAKEGEFTASDFTWVLTIPAFWGHPAKRFMTDSATQAGLVTDDTKDKLMFVLESEAALTWCLKLQSDGFIKQNHSRDSQDQPAGAAEPDTSCNDPAGSQEAVQFTVEPEETKVLLETQRDGKRYLGVDCGDPAGSQEAVQFTVEPEETKVLLETQSDGKRYLVVDCGDYSHFTVHDVLKGGALKTKHEAPKNDLEGQTVERKFKQFLREIFCDGVWDEYEQNFASEVKKIMYDFTRLKHLDEDVQISCPDNLKDEAQKKKQIETFFDSVEGASWDDGSIRISREKLRFFYDENLQRITERLREILDNNLNIGYIVLVGGFAENQILRQHITDQFEPQYKVLCPLRPQEAILKGAVELGRNPKLVESQRKHPAWFKCLS
;
A
#
# COMPACT_ATOMS: atom_id res chain seq x y z
N MET A 1 -4.89 20.58 14.06
CA MET A 1 -6.17 20.84 13.35
C MET A 1 -7.27 21.00 14.38
N THR A 2 -7.92 22.16 14.41
CA THR A 2 -9.04 22.44 15.33
C THR A 2 -10.33 21.73 14.89
N ARG A 3 -11.33 21.61 15.78
CA ARG A 3 -12.65 21.02 15.46
C ARG A 3 -13.32 21.71 14.26
N GLU A 4 -13.27 23.03 14.20
CA GLU A 4 -13.83 23.82 13.09
C GLU A 4 -13.08 23.61 11.76
N GLU A 5 -11.77 23.38 11.81
CA GLU A 5 -10.99 23.02 10.61
C GLU A 5 -11.30 21.60 10.16
N ALA A 6 -11.44 20.64 11.08
CA ALA A 6 -11.76 19.25 10.75
C ALA A 6 -13.16 19.09 10.12
N GLU A 7 -14.12 19.96 10.45
CA GLU A 7 -15.47 19.98 9.85
C GLU A 7 -15.50 20.55 8.42
N LYS A 8 -14.49 21.35 8.05
CA LYS A 8 -14.33 21.93 6.71
C LYS A 8 -13.67 20.95 5.73
N HIS A 9 -12.81 20.05 6.22
CA HIS A 9 -12.12 19.08 5.37
C HIS A 9 -12.93 17.79 5.20
N HIS A 10 -12.88 17.21 4.00
CA HIS A 10 -13.50 15.92 3.69
C HIS A 10 -12.41 14.85 3.64
N PHE A 11 -12.49 13.86 4.52
CA PHE A 11 -11.57 12.73 4.56
C PHE A 11 -12.26 11.50 3.98
N PHE A 12 -11.67 10.91 2.94
CA PHE A 12 -12.18 9.72 2.27
C PHE A 12 -11.19 8.59 2.49
N GLU A 13 -11.65 7.48 3.05
CA GLU A 13 -10.91 6.22 3.20
C GLU A 13 -11.48 5.20 2.21
N HIS A 14 -10.64 4.26 1.79
CA HIS A 14 -10.90 3.13 0.91
C HIS A 14 -11.66 3.53 -0.35
N PHE A 15 -11.38 4.72 -0.89
CA PHE A 15 -12.15 5.32 -1.97
C PHE A 15 -12.03 4.54 -3.30
N LYS A 16 -10.96 3.75 -3.48
CA LYS A 16 -10.77 2.81 -4.60
C LYS A 16 -11.95 1.82 -4.74
N THR A 17 -12.58 1.43 -3.63
CA THR A 17 -13.73 0.50 -3.62
C THR A 17 -14.94 1.05 -4.35
N ALA A 18 -15.05 2.39 -4.47
CA ALA A 18 -16.13 3.02 -5.20
C ALA A 18 -16.12 2.70 -6.70
N LEU A 19 -15.02 2.15 -7.24
CA LEU A 19 -14.97 1.72 -8.65
C LEU A 19 -15.49 0.30 -8.88
N ASP A 20 -15.90 -0.39 -7.81
CA ASP A 20 -16.59 -1.67 -7.90
C ASP A 20 -18.11 -1.47 -7.82
N CYS A 21 -18.67 -0.77 -8.81
CA CYS A 21 -20.11 -0.61 -8.95
C CYS A 21 -20.55 -0.49 -10.41
N ASP A 22 -21.82 -0.82 -10.67
CA ASP A 22 -22.40 -0.76 -12.02
C ASP A 22 -22.60 0.69 -12.53
N ASP A 23 -22.86 1.64 -11.64
CA ASP A 23 -23.09 3.07 -11.98
C ASP A 23 -21.97 3.99 -11.47
N LEU A 24 -20.79 3.86 -12.06
CA LEU A 24 -19.63 4.69 -11.77
C LEU A 24 -19.86 6.20 -12.00
N ARG A 25 -20.80 6.58 -12.87
CA ARG A 25 -21.03 7.98 -13.26
C ARG A 25 -21.71 8.78 -12.15
N ASN A 26 -22.61 8.13 -11.41
CA ASN A 26 -23.34 8.76 -10.31
C ASN A 26 -22.83 8.34 -8.93
N GLN A 27 -21.83 7.46 -8.87
CA GLN A 27 -21.24 6.99 -7.63
C GLN A 27 -20.80 8.14 -6.73
N LYS A 28 -21.16 8.04 -5.45
CA LYS A 28 -20.75 8.96 -4.39
C LYS A 28 -19.97 8.23 -3.33
N ILE A 29 -18.97 8.90 -2.80
CA ILE A 29 -18.13 8.41 -1.70
C ILE A 29 -18.49 9.25 -0.48
N LYS A 30 -18.69 8.58 0.65
CA LYS A 30 -19.02 9.21 1.92
C LYS A 30 -17.72 9.47 2.68
N ALA A 31 -17.49 10.72 3.07
CA ALA A 31 -16.37 11.11 3.91
C ALA A 31 -16.63 10.78 5.39
N ALA A 32 -15.57 10.77 6.20
CA ALA A 32 -15.65 10.56 7.65
C ALA A 32 -16.55 11.58 8.37
N ASN A 33 -16.74 12.78 7.81
CA ASN A 33 -17.67 13.81 8.33
C ASN A 33 -19.13 13.61 7.87
N ASN A 34 -19.47 12.44 7.35
CA ASN A 34 -20.77 12.06 6.78
C ASN A 34 -21.21 12.84 5.53
N LYS A 35 -20.43 13.81 5.03
CA LYS A 35 -20.71 14.47 3.75
C LYS A 35 -20.32 13.54 2.60
N SER A 36 -20.94 13.71 1.43
CA SER A 36 -20.67 12.86 0.26
C SER A 36 -20.21 13.69 -0.94
N LEU A 37 -19.21 13.20 -1.66
CA LEU A 37 -18.76 13.77 -2.95
C LEU A 37 -18.90 12.73 -4.05
N LYS A 38 -18.99 13.19 -5.30
CA LYS A 38 -18.93 12.28 -6.45
C LYS A 38 -17.57 11.59 -6.48
N ALA A 39 -17.55 10.29 -6.74
CA ALA A 39 -16.30 9.53 -6.89
C ALA A 39 -15.37 10.21 -7.88
N LEU A 40 -15.90 10.62 -9.06
CA LEU A 40 -15.11 11.30 -10.08
C LEU A 40 -14.34 12.52 -9.54
N LYS A 41 -14.97 13.32 -8.68
CA LYS A 41 -14.32 14.48 -8.06
C LYS A 41 -13.20 14.04 -7.13
N VAL A 42 -13.42 13.04 -6.28
CA VAL A 42 -12.39 12.51 -5.35
C VAL A 42 -11.17 12.01 -6.12
N PHE A 43 -11.36 11.16 -7.14
CA PHE A 43 -10.26 10.64 -7.94
C PHE A 43 -9.53 11.73 -8.74
N THR A 44 -10.26 12.72 -9.26
CA THR A 44 -9.65 13.88 -9.95
C THR A 44 -8.76 14.69 -9.01
N GLU A 45 -9.20 14.97 -7.77
CA GLU A 45 -8.38 15.72 -6.81
C GLU A 45 -7.13 14.93 -6.39
N VAL A 46 -7.26 13.62 -6.14
CA VAL A 46 -6.13 12.75 -5.77
C VAL A 46 -5.10 12.70 -6.91
N LEU A 47 -5.54 12.43 -8.14
CA LEU A 47 -4.64 12.42 -9.30
C LEU A 47 -4.02 13.80 -9.55
N GLY A 48 -4.78 14.87 -9.36
CA GLY A 48 -4.29 16.24 -9.49
C GLY A 48 -3.16 16.53 -8.51
N TYR A 49 -3.37 16.20 -7.24
CA TYR A 49 -2.37 16.31 -6.18
C TYR A 49 -1.10 15.50 -6.51
N LEU A 50 -1.23 14.21 -6.84
CA LEU A 50 -0.08 13.35 -7.18
C LEU A 50 0.71 13.90 -8.38
N LYS A 51 0.01 14.44 -9.38
CA LYS A 51 0.63 15.05 -10.55
C LYS A 51 1.38 16.33 -10.18
N ASP A 52 0.77 17.21 -9.39
CA ASP A 52 1.39 18.47 -8.97
C ASP A 52 2.62 18.22 -8.07
N ASP A 53 2.50 17.33 -7.07
CA ASP A 53 3.57 16.93 -6.17
C ASP A 53 4.76 16.30 -6.92
N ALA A 54 4.50 15.40 -7.87
CA ALA A 54 5.54 14.82 -8.70
C ALA A 54 6.26 15.88 -9.55
N LEU A 55 5.52 16.79 -10.18
CA LEU A 55 6.10 17.87 -11.00
C LEU A 55 6.93 18.84 -10.15
N GLU A 56 6.49 19.16 -8.94
CA GLU A 56 7.25 19.98 -7.98
C GLU A 56 8.55 19.29 -7.56
N THR A 57 8.48 18.00 -7.23
CA THR A 57 9.65 17.18 -6.89
C THR A 57 10.66 17.13 -8.03
N ILE A 58 10.19 16.88 -9.27
CA ILE A 58 11.03 16.90 -10.47
C ILE A 58 11.70 18.27 -10.64
N LYS A 59 10.95 19.37 -10.49
CA LYS A 59 11.48 20.74 -10.62
C LYS A 59 12.54 21.06 -9.58
N ALA A 60 12.36 20.60 -8.34
CA ALA A 60 13.32 20.81 -7.27
C ALA A 60 14.65 20.08 -7.52
N GLN A 61 14.61 18.94 -8.23
CA GLN A 61 15.77 18.11 -8.51
C GLN A 61 16.44 18.40 -9.85
N ALA A 62 15.69 18.88 -10.85
CA ALA A 62 16.20 19.18 -12.17
C ALA A 62 17.05 20.46 -12.16
N LYS A 63 18.31 20.35 -12.62
CA LYS A 63 19.22 21.50 -12.74
C LYS A 63 18.78 22.50 -13.83
N GLU A 64 18.11 22.02 -14.88
CA GLU A 64 17.62 22.81 -16.01
C GLU A 64 16.35 22.18 -16.62
N GLY A 65 15.43 23.02 -17.10
CA GLY A 65 14.21 22.63 -17.83
C GLY A 65 12.92 22.90 -17.06
N GLU A 66 11.94 23.52 -17.74
CA GLU A 66 10.56 23.55 -17.26
C GLU A 66 9.83 22.30 -17.77
N PHE A 67 9.28 21.52 -16.84
CA PHE A 67 8.50 20.32 -17.18
C PHE A 67 7.03 20.53 -16.89
N THR A 68 6.22 20.05 -17.80
CA THR A 68 4.76 20.03 -17.76
C THR A 68 4.26 18.59 -17.78
N ALA A 69 2.99 18.37 -17.43
CA ALA A 69 2.41 17.03 -17.44
C ALA A 69 2.48 16.35 -18.82
N SER A 70 2.41 17.14 -19.89
CA SER A 70 2.50 16.68 -21.28
C SER A 70 3.87 16.12 -21.66
N ASP A 71 4.93 16.38 -20.89
CA ASP A 71 6.28 15.87 -21.14
C ASP A 71 6.45 14.41 -20.72
N PHE A 72 5.47 13.85 -19.99
CA PHE A 72 5.53 12.52 -19.41
C PHE A 72 4.47 11.58 -19.97
N THR A 73 4.80 10.30 -19.98
CA THR A 73 3.84 9.20 -20.09
C THR A 73 3.46 8.76 -18.68
N TRP A 74 2.19 8.91 -18.34
CA TRP A 74 1.62 8.57 -17.04
C TRP A 74 1.21 7.10 -17.03
N VAL A 75 1.81 6.32 -16.14
CA VAL A 75 1.52 4.88 -16.00
C VAL A 75 0.74 4.68 -14.71
N LEU A 76 -0.57 4.48 -14.84
CA LEU A 76 -1.46 4.21 -13.71
C LEU A 76 -1.47 2.70 -13.40
N THR A 77 -1.15 2.34 -12.18
CA THR A 77 -1.34 0.97 -11.70
C THR A 77 -2.80 0.75 -11.34
N ILE A 78 -3.31 -0.45 -11.66
CA ILE A 78 -4.68 -0.84 -11.37
C ILE A 78 -4.73 -2.28 -10.88
N PRO A 79 -5.72 -2.63 -10.06
CA PRO A 79 -5.92 -4.02 -9.69
C PRO A 79 -6.46 -4.81 -10.88
N ALA A 80 -6.24 -6.13 -10.87
CA ALA A 80 -6.56 -7.01 -11.99
C ALA A 80 -8.05 -7.03 -12.36
N PHE A 81 -8.94 -6.86 -11.36
CA PHE A 81 -10.39 -6.98 -11.55
C PHE A 81 -11.03 -5.73 -12.20
N TRP A 82 -10.28 -4.64 -12.36
CA TRP A 82 -10.78 -3.42 -13.00
C TRP A 82 -10.96 -3.62 -14.51
N GLY A 83 -12.24 -3.78 -14.89
CA GLY A 83 -12.66 -3.87 -16.28
C GLY A 83 -12.61 -2.55 -17.05
N HIS A 84 -13.08 -2.59 -18.30
CA HIS A 84 -13.15 -1.42 -19.18
C HIS A 84 -13.89 -0.21 -18.57
N PRO A 85 -15.00 -0.37 -17.82
CA PRO A 85 -15.68 0.78 -17.20
C PRO A 85 -14.79 1.53 -16.21
N ALA A 86 -14.07 0.82 -15.33
CA ALA A 86 -13.16 1.42 -14.36
C ALA A 86 -11.98 2.11 -15.04
N LYS A 87 -11.39 1.48 -16.07
CA LYS A 87 -10.31 2.09 -16.88
C LYS A 87 -10.76 3.39 -17.54
N ARG A 88 -11.97 3.40 -18.12
CA ARG A 88 -12.54 4.62 -18.72
C ARG A 88 -12.76 5.71 -17.67
N PHE A 89 -13.30 5.34 -16.51
CA PHE A 89 -13.48 6.26 -15.39
C PHE A 89 -12.13 6.90 -14.97
N MET A 90 -11.09 6.09 -14.84
CA MET A 90 -9.74 6.58 -14.50
C MET A 90 -9.15 7.48 -15.59
N THR A 91 -9.39 7.19 -16.87
CA THR A 91 -9.02 8.09 -17.97
C THR A 91 -9.74 9.44 -17.86
N ASP A 92 -11.04 9.43 -17.56
CA ASP A 92 -11.82 10.67 -17.40
C ASP A 92 -11.33 11.48 -16.18
N SER A 93 -11.00 10.82 -15.06
CA SER A 93 -10.38 11.46 -13.89
C SER A 93 -9.00 12.03 -14.20
N ALA A 94 -8.12 11.27 -14.84
CA ALA A 94 -6.77 11.71 -15.20
C ALA A 94 -6.79 12.90 -16.17
N THR A 95 -7.75 12.91 -17.11
CA THR A 95 -7.95 14.04 -18.04
C THR A 95 -8.41 15.29 -17.28
N GLN A 96 -9.37 15.18 -16.35
CA GLN A 96 -9.82 16.31 -15.53
C GLN A 96 -8.76 16.82 -14.56
N ALA A 97 -7.88 15.94 -14.07
CA ALA A 97 -6.76 16.28 -13.21
C ALA A 97 -5.58 16.94 -13.97
N GLY A 98 -5.63 16.94 -15.30
CA GLY A 98 -4.60 17.52 -16.15
C GLY A 98 -3.34 16.68 -16.29
N LEU A 99 -3.41 15.36 -16.04
CA LEU A 99 -2.30 14.45 -16.36
C LEU A 99 -2.11 14.35 -17.87
N VAL A 100 -3.24 14.28 -18.60
CA VAL A 100 -3.27 14.23 -20.07
C VAL A 100 -4.37 15.14 -20.61
N THR A 101 -4.21 15.60 -21.85
CA THR A 101 -5.25 16.30 -22.62
C THR A 101 -5.84 15.38 -23.68
N ASP A 102 -6.85 15.84 -24.42
CA ASP A 102 -7.40 15.09 -25.56
C ASP A 102 -6.33 14.75 -26.62
N ASP A 103 -5.32 15.61 -26.78
CA ASP A 103 -4.22 15.43 -27.74
C ASP A 103 -3.10 14.52 -27.23
N THR A 104 -3.04 14.26 -25.91
CA THR A 104 -1.98 13.44 -25.30
C THR A 104 -2.54 12.20 -24.60
N LYS A 105 -3.75 11.74 -24.96
CA LYS A 105 -4.37 10.54 -24.36
C LYS A 105 -3.53 9.27 -24.56
N ASP A 106 -2.73 9.22 -25.61
CA ASP A 106 -1.78 8.12 -25.88
C ASP A 106 -0.63 8.06 -24.87
N LYS A 107 -0.41 9.14 -24.09
CA LYS A 107 0.55 9.19 -22.99
C LYS A 107 -0.03 8.71 -21.65
N LEU A 108 -1.25 8.19 -21.62
CA LEU A 108 -1.82 7.53 -20.44
C LEU A 108 -1.81 6.02 -20.64
N MET A 109 -1.14 5.30 -19.74
CA MET A 109 -1.02 3.85 -19.75
C MET A 109 -1.60 3.25 -18.48
N PHE A 110 -2.11 2.02 -18.59
CA PHE A 110 -2.58 1.23 -17.45
C PHE A 110 -1.79 -0.07 -17.39
N VAL A 111 -1.34 -0.42 -16.19
CA VAL A 111 -0.62 -1.67 -15.91
C VAL A 111 -1.24 -2.36 -14.71
N LEU A 112 -1.27 -3.70 -14.69
CA LEU A 112 -1.74 -4.42 -13.51
C LEU A 112 -0.70 -4.31 -12.40
N GLU A 113 -1.15 -4.04 -11.17
CA GLU A 113 -0.28 -3.96 -9.97
C GLU A 113 0.58 -5.24 -9.84
N SER A 114 -0.02 -6.41 -10.05
CA SER A 114 0.69 -7.70 -10.00
C SER A 114 1.71 -7.91 -11.11
N GLU A 115 1.42 -7.50 -12.34
CA GLU A 115 2.35 -7.62 -13.48
C GLU A 115 3.53 -6.65 -13.29
N ALA A 116 3.25 -5.44 -12.82
CA ALA A 116 4.26 -4.46 -12.47
C ALA A 116 5.19 -5.01 -11.37
N ALA A 117 4.61 -5.43 -10.23
CA ALA A 117 5.37 -5.94 -9.11
C ALA A 117 6.26 -7.14 -9.48
N LEU A 118 5.72 -8.12 -10.21
CA LEU A 118 6.48 -9.29 -10.64
C LEU A 118 7.58 -8.91 -11.63
N THR A 119 7.30 -8.00 -12.57
CA THR A 119 8.32 -7.50 -13.51
C THR A 119 9.52 -6.91 -12.77
N TRP A 120 9.28 -6.13 -11.72
CA TRP A 120 10.35 -5.60 -10.89
C TRP A 120 11.06 -6.71 -10.09
N CYS A 121 10.30 -7.60 -9.45
CA CYS A 121 10.88 -8.70 -8.67
C CYS A 121 11.81 -9.58 -9.51
N LEU A 122 11.46 -9.89 -10.76
CA LEU A 122 12.31 -10.68 -11.66
C LEU A 122 13.66 -10.02 -11.97
N LYS A 123 13.77 -8.70 -11.76
CA LYS A 123 15.00 -7.90 -11.87
C LYS A 123 15.74 -7.70 -10.55
N LEU A 124 15.33 -8.34 -9.47
CA LEU A 124 16.05 -8.24 -8.19
C LEU A 124 17.09 -9.35 -8.05
N GLN A 125 18.24 -9.01 -7.50
CA GLN A 125 19.21 -9.98 -7.01
C GLN A 125 18.70 -10.62 -5.71
N SER A 126 19.35 -11.67 -5.22
CA SER A 126 18.89 -12.41 -4.05
C SER A 126 18.84 -11.58 -2.76
N ASP A 127 19.67 -10.55 -2.66
CA ASP A 127 19.71 -9.59 -1.56
C ASP A 127 18.61 -8.52 -1.65
N GLY A 128 17.97 -8.37 -2.82
CA GLY A 128 16.79 -7.53 -3.01
C GLY A 128 15.51 -8.10 -2.38
N PHE A 129 15.58 -9.28 -1.75
CA PHE A 129 14.47 -9.92 -1.04
C PHE A 129 14.74 -9.97 0.47
N ILE A 130 13.68 -9.82 1.25
CA ILE A 130 13.71 -9.96 2.70
C ILE A 130 14.09 -11.40 3.05
N LYS A 131 15.19 -11.57 3.75
CA LYS A 131 15.59 -12.86 4.35
C LYS A 131 14.81 -13.04 5.65
N GLN A 132 13.96 -14.05 5.72
CA GLN A 132 13.30 -14.40 6.98
C GLN A 132 14.30 -15.16 7.84
N ASN A 133 14.63 -14.62 9.01
CA ASN A 133 15.41 -15.36 10.00
C ASN A 133 14.43 -16.27 10.75
N HIS A 134 14.51 -17.58 10.56
CA HIS A 134 13.87 -18.53 11.46
C HIS A 134 14.59 -18.50 12.82
N SER A 135 14.30 -17.50 13.65
CA SER A 135 14.64 -17.55 15.06
C SER A 135 13.67 -18.51 15.75
N ARG A 136 13.96 -19.82 15.66
CA ARG A 136 13.57 -20.75 16.72
C ARG A 136 14.54 -20.51 17.87
N ASP A 137 14.03 -19.89 18.94
CA ASP A 137 14.68 -19.66 20.24
C ASP A 137 16.11 -19.10 20.22
N SER A 138 16.24 -17.84 20.58
CA SER A 138 17.41 -17.38 21.36
C SER A 138 17.01 -16.16 22.19
N GLN A 139 16.73 -16.44 23.47
CA GLN A 139 17.15 -15.56 24.55
C GLN A 139 18.66 -15.27 24.37
N ASP A 140 19.06 -14.06 24.76
CA ASP A 140 20.41 -13.49 24.75
C ASP A 140 20.96 -12.97 23.41
N GLN A 141 20.69 -11.68 23.14
CA GLN A 141 21.76 -10.76 22.71
C GLN A 141 21.69 -9.45 23.51
N PRO A 142 22.84 -8.85 23.87
CA PRO A 142 22.90 -7.77 24.84
C PRO A 142 22.48 -6.44 24.24
N ALA A 143 21.92 -5.58 25.09
CA ALA A 143 21.60 -4.19 24.81
C ALA A 143 22.80 -3.46 24.18
N GLY A 144 22.68 -3.12 22.91
CA GLY A 144 23.57 -2.17 22.25
C GLY A 144 23.27 -0.77 22.78
N ALA A 145 24.31 -0.17 23.36
CA ALA A 145 24.35 1.14 23.99
C ALA A 145 23.45 2.21 23.35
N ALA A 146 22.51 2.71 24.13
CA ALA A 146 21.97 4.05 23.96
C ALA A 146 23.08 5.05 24.31
N GLU A 147 23.31 6.03 23.44
CA GLU A 147 24.01 7.28 23.75
C GLU A 147 23.07 8.47 23.49
N PRO A 148 23.27 9.59 24.21
CA PRO A 148 22.22 10.17 25.04
C PRO A 148 21.50 11.36 24.42
N ASP A 149 20.36 11.67 25.04
CA ASP A 149 19.56 12.89 24.91
C ASP A 149 20.40 14.18 24.80
N THR A 150 20.06 14.99 23.81
CA THR A 150 20.20 16.45 23.92
C THR A 150 18.83 17.09 23.80
N SER A 151 18.24 17.31 24.97
CA SER A 151 17.22 18.33 25.24
C SER A 151 17.69 19.71 24.76
N CYS A 152 16.80 20.46 24.11
CA CYS A 152 16.61 21.89 24.32
C CYS A 152 15.23 22.34 23.77
N ASN A 153 14.48 23.03 24.65
CA ASN A 153 13.22 23.71 24.39
C ASN A 153 13.35 24.92 23.44
N ASP A 154 12.24 25.22 22.73
CA ASP A 154 11.59 26.55 22.50
C ASP A 154 10.92 26.63 21.09
N PRO A 155 10.01 27.59 20.78
CA PRO A 155 8.57 27.46 20.94
C PRO A 155 7.77 27.62 19.62
N ALA A 156 6.44 27.41 19.72
CA ALA A 156 5.36 27.77 18.79
C ALA A 156 5.70 28.42 17.42
N GLY A 157 5.32 27.74 16.33
CA GLY A 157 5.08 28.39 15.04
C GLY A 157 5.13 27.46 13.82
N SER A 158 3.96 27.17 13.25
CA SER A 158 3.68 26.92 11.82
C SER A 158 4.34 25.76 11.06
N GLN A 159 3.46 25.00 10.38
CA GLN A 159 3.67 24.23 9.14
C GLN A 159 4.74 23.13 9.17
N GLU A 160 4.33 21.89 9.42
CA GLU A 160 5.12 20.71 9.05
C GLU A 160 4.73 20.27 7.62
N ALA A 161 5.63 20.58 6.68
CA ALA A 161 5.73 19.87 5.42
C ALA A 161 6.37 18.50 5.70
N VAL A 162 5.69 17.42 5.29
CA VAL A 162 6.29 16.08 5.31
C VAL A 162 7.30 16.02 4.17
N GLN A 163 8.57 16.17 4.50
CA GLN A 163 9.68 16.06 3.56
C GLN A 163 10.02 14.58 3.34
N PHE A 164 9.68 14.04 2.18
CA PHE A 164 10.19 12.75 1.73
C PHE A 164 11.66 12.88 1.38
N THR A 165 12.52 12.11 2.06
CA THR A 165 13.96 12.09 1.83
C THR A 165 14.29 10.94 0.89
N VAL A 166 14.53 11.26 -0.39
CA VAL A 166 15.24 10.37 -1.31
C VAL A 166 16.73 10.60 -1.09
N GLU A 167 17.50 9.53 -0.87
CA GLU A 167 18.92 9.62 -0.58
C GLU A 167 19.70 10.34 -1.71
N PRO A 168 20.64 11.27 -1.40
CA PRO A 168 21.17 12.23 -2.38
C PRO A 168 21.97 11.63 -3.56
N GLU A 169 22.48 10.40 -3.44
CA GLU A 169 23.30 9.78 -4.50
C GLU A 169 22.47 9.17 -5.64
N GLU A 170 21.22 8.76 -5.39
CA GLU A 170 20.31 8.22 -6.42
C GLU A 170 19.78 9.32 -7.37
N THR A 171 19.79 10.57 -6.90
CA THR A 171 19.15 11.73 -7.56
C THR A 171 19.99 12.34 -8.71
N LYS A 172 21.30 12.07 -8.76
CA LYS A 172 22.20 12.73 -9.72
C LYS A 172 22.11 12.17 -11.16
N VAL A 173 21.41 11.04 -11.36
CA VAL A 173 21.34 10.27 -12.62
C VAL A 173 20.04 10.54 -13.42
N LEU A 174 19.17 11.46 -12.97
CA LEU A 174 17.80 11.66 -13.48
C LEU A 174 17.63 12.46 -14.80
N LEU A 175 18.70 12.82 -15.50
CA LEU A 175 18.63 13.55 -16.79
C LEU A 175 19.32 12.84 -17.96
N GLU A 176 19.83 11.62 -17.77
CA GLU A 176 20.46 10.86 -18.87
C GLU A 176 19.39 10.20 -19.76
N THR A 177 18.90 11.02 -20.68
CA THR A 177 18.34 10.69 -21.99
C THR A 177 18.65 9.26 -22.47
N GLN A 178 17.65 8.37 -22.55
CA GLN A 178 17.75 7.25 -23.49
C GLN A 178 17.45 7.72 -24.92
N ARG A 179 17.93 6.96 -25.91
CA ARG A 179 17.97 7.31 -27.35
C ARG A 179 16.63 7.75 -27.98
N ASP A 180 15.50 7.57 -27.30
CA ASP A 180 14.16 7.95 -27.80
C ASP A 180 13.58 9.25 -27.20
N GLY A 181 14.19 9.80 -26.13
CA GLY A 181 13.78 11.05 -25.48
C GLY A 181 12.47 11.00 -24.68
N LYS A 182 11.88 9.82 -24.41
CA LYS A 182 10.61 9.70 -23.67
C LYS A 182 10.79 9.60 -22.15
N ARG A 183 9.79 10.04 -21.40
CA ARG A 183 9.77 10.06 -19.93
C ARG A 183 8.52 9.38 -19.38
N TYR A 184 8.65 8.68 -18.26
CA TYR A 184 7.59 7.85 -17.68
C TYR A 184 7.46 8.14 -16.19
N LEU A 185 6.23 8.21 -15.68
CA LEU A 185 5.94 8.39 -14.27
C LEU A 185 4.90 7.36 -13.84
N GLY A 186 5.26 6.53 -12.85
CA GLY A 186 4.35 5.55 -12.24
C GLY A 186 3.51 6.23 -11.17
N VAL A 187 2.21 5.98 -11.19
CA VAL A 187 1.27 6.51 -10.18
C VAL A 187 0.41 5.37 -9.69
N ASP A 188 0.44 5.15 -8.38
CA ASP A 188 -0.48 4.25 -7.67
C ASP A 188 -1.40 5.10 -6.79
N CYS A 189 -2.71 5.00 -7.03
CA CYS A 189 -3.71 5.74 -6.26
C CYS A 189 -4.09 5.04 -4.93
N GLY A 190 -3.24 4.16 -4.39
CA GLY A 190 -3.49 3.34 -3.20
C GLY A 190 -3.87 4.14 -1.95
N ASP A 191 -4.59 3.50 -1.03
CA ASP A 191 -4.99 4.10 0.25
C ASP A 191 -3.82 4.03 1.27
N PRO A 192 -3.77 4.93 2.27
CA PRO A 192 -2.54 5.39 2.92
C PRO A 192 -1.97 4.46 4.01
N ALA A 193 -2.16 3.14 3.91
CA ALA A 193 -1.44 2.21 4.80
C ALA A 193 0.08 2.22 4.55
N GLY A 194 0.51 2.72 3.38
CA GLY A 194 1.85 3.21 3.09
C GLY A 194 1.71 4.44 2.21
N SER A 195 2.65 5.37 2.31
CA SER A 195 2.73 6.65 1.63
C SER A 195 2.13 6.68 0.21
N GLN A 196 1.35 7.72 -0.10
CA GLN A 196 0.99 8.05 -1.47
C GLN A 196 2.27 8.46 -2.20
N GLU A 197 2.78 7.60 -3.06
CA GLU A 197 4.09 7.80 -3.70
C GLU A 197 3.94 7.92 -5.21
N ALA A 198 4.28 9.09 -5.74
CA ALA A 198 4.68 9.24 -7.13
C ALA A 198 6.20 9.19 -7.17
N VAL A 199 6.77 8.15 -7.79
CA VAL A 199 8.23 7.97 -7.77
C VAL A 199 8.79 8.06 -9.18
N GLN A 200 9.78 8.94 -9.34
CA GLN A 200 10.54 9.15 -10.56
C GLN A 200 11.77 8.23 -10.57
N PHE A 201 12.05 7.54 -11.68
CA PHE A 201 13.17 6.58 -11.75
C PHE A 201 14.03 6.70 -12.99
N THR A 202 15.32 6.43 -12.80
CA THR A 202 16.28 6.05 -13.84
C THR A 202 16.74 4.64 -13.52
N VAL A 203 16.73 3.76 -14.51
CA VAL A 203 17.20 2.36 -14.37
C VAL A 203 18.35 2.21 -15.35
N GLU A 204 19.55 2.05 -14.80
CA GLU A 204 20.71 1.59 -15.57
C GLU A 204 20.48 0.14 -16.00
N PRO A 205 20.78 -0.25 -17.25
CA PRO A 205 20.57 -1.59 -17.73
C PRO A 205 21.67 -2.51 -17.19
N GLU A 206 21.53 -2.98 -15.96
CA GLU A 206 22.30 -4.12 -15.48
C GLU A 206 21.44 -5.39 -15.42
N GLU A 207 21.93 -6.41 -16.12
CA GLU A 207 21.31 -7.72 -16.24
C GLU A 207 21.12 -8.37 -14.87
N THR A 208 19.88 -8.64 -14.48
CA THR A 208 19.61 -9.30 -13.21
C THR A 208 19.32 -10.79 -13.38
N LYS A 209 20.05 -11.60 -12.62
CA LYS A 209 20.26 -13.01 -12.86
C LYS A 209 20.10 -13.80 -11.56
N VAL A 210 18.87 -13.87 -11.02
CA VAL A 210 18.56 -14.79 -9.89
C VAL A 210 17.19 -15.45 -10.05
N LEU A 211 16.16 -14.74 -10.51
CA LEU A 211 14.83 -15.32 -10.80
C LEU A 211 14.70 -15.90 -12.22
N LEU A 212 15.54 -15.44 -13.15
CA LEU A 212 15.56 -15.95 -14.52
C LEU A 212 16.20 -17.35 -14.63
N GLU A 213 17.10 -17.73 -13.71
CA GLU A 213 17.72 -19.07 -13.73
C GLU A 213 16.72 -20.18 -13.38
N THR A 214 15.59 -19.83 -12.77
CA THR A 214 14.48 -20.76 -12.51
C THR A 214 13.47 -20.89 -13.66
N GLN A 215 13.70 -20.24 -14.82
CA GLN A 215 12.86 -20.40 -16.01
C GLN A 215 12.88 -21.81 -16.62
N SER A 216 13.77 -22.71 -16.18
CA SER A 216 13.95 -24.03 -16.82
C SER A 216 12.99 -25.12 -16.35
N ASP A 217 12.13 -24.90 -15.34
CA ASP A 217 11.24 -25.95 -14.81
C ASP A 217 9.73 -25.74 -15.07
N GLY A 218 9.34 -24.64 -15.71
CA GLY A 218 7.95 -24.34 -16.05
C GLY A 218 7.05 -24.02 -14.85
N LYS A 219 7.62 -23.70 -13.68
CA LYS A 219 6.87 -23.26 -12.51
C LYS A 219 6.28 -21.87 -12.69
N ARG A 220 5.11 -21.66 -12.07
CA ARG A 220 4.36 -20.40 -12.08
C ARG A 220 4.61 -19.56 -10.83
N TYR A 221 4.32 -18.28 -10.97
CA TYR A 221 4.41 -17.29 -9.90
C TYR A 221 3.01 -16.92 -9.44
N LEU A 222 2.72 -17.12 -8.16
CA LEU A 222 1.53 -16.58 -7.52
C LEU A 222 1.92 -15.26 -6.85
N VAL A 223 1.47 -14.14 -7.43
CA VAL A 223 1.64 -12.82 -6.84
C VAL A 223 0.46 -12.56 -5.90
N VAL A 224 0.79 -12.26 -4.65
CA VAL A 224 -0.15 -11.84 -3.62
C VAL A 224 0.11 -10.36 -3.37
N ASP A 225 -0.75 -9.53 -3.93
CA ASP A 225 -0.74 -8.09 -3.68
C ASP A 225 -1.52 -7.81 -2.41
N CYS A 226 -0.79 -7.56 -1.32
CA CYS A 226 -1.30 -7.28 -0.01
C CYS A 226 -1.52 -5.77 0.14
N GLY A 227 -2.59 -5.25 -0.44
CA GLY A 227 -3.11 -3.90 -0.15
C GLY A 227 -4.25 -3.93 0.87
N ASP A 228 -5.14 -2.94 0.82
CA ASP A 228 -6.42 -2.94 1.56
C ASP A 228 -7.25 -4.20 1.29
N TYR A 229 -7.12 -4.72 0.08
CA TYR A 229 -7.64 -6.01 -0.34
C TYR A 229 -6.49 -6.83 -0.87
N SER A 230 -6.42 -8.09 -0.46
CA SER A 230 -5.42 -9.01 -1.00
C SER A 230 -5.85 -9.53 -2.37
N HIS A 231 -5.06 -9.26 -3.40
CA HIS A 231 -5.29 -9.75 -4.76
C HIS A 231 -4.33 -10.86 -5.13
N PHE A 232 -4.87 -11.93 -5.71
CA PHE A 232 -4.12 -13.14 -6.02
C PHE A 232 -4.12 -13.38 -7.52
N THR A 233 -2.94 -13.36 -8.13
CA THR A 233 -2.79 -13.54 -9.58
C THR A 233 -1.68 -14.53 -9.87
N VAL A 234 -1.94 -15.45 -10.79
CA VAL A 234 -0.98 -16.46 -11.22
C VAL A 234 -0.44 -16.09 -12.59
N HIS A 235 0.87 -16.02 -12.69
CA HIS A 235 1.61 -15.62 -13.87
C HIS A 235 2.51 -16.75 -14.38
N ASP A 236 2.50 -16.94 -15.69
CA ASP A 236 3.59 -17.60 -16.40
C ASP A 236 4.66 -16.56 -16.71
N VAL A 237 5.94 -16.94 -16.56
CA VAL A 237 7.07 -16.17 -17.09
C VAL A 237 7.57 -16.89 -18.34
N LEU A 238 7.39 -16.24 -19.49
CA LEU A 238 7.77 -16.75 -20.80
C LEU A 238 9.28 -16.60 -21.02
N LYS A 239 9.79 -17.32 -22.02
CA LYS A 239 11.18 -17.19 -22.47
C LYS A 239 11.46 -15.72 -22.83
N GLY A 240 12.48 -15.14 -22.22
CA GLY A 240 12.81 -13.71 -22.37
C GLY A 240 12.19 -12.80 -21.30
N GLY A 241 11.53 -13.36 -20.29
CA GLY A 241 11.06 -12.63 -19.11
C GLY A 241 9.68 -11.98 -19.24
N ALA A 242 8.99 -12.17 -20.37
CA ALA A 242 7.65 -11.62 -20.55
C ALA A 242 6.61 -12.36 -19.69
N LEU A 243 5.67 -11.64 -19.09
CA LEU A 243 4.62 -12.18 -18.23
C LEU A 243 3.36 -12.51 -19.02
N LYS A 244 2.69 -13.59 -18.62
CA LYS A 244 1.34 -13.94 -19.08
C LYS A 244 0.47 -14.30 -17.88
N THR A 245 -0.51 -13.45 -17.59
CA THR A 245 -1.55 -13.72 -16.58
C THR A 245 -2.37 -14.96 -16.98
N LYS A 246 -2.42 -15.96 -16.10
CA LYS A 246 -3.13 -17.23 -16.31
C LYS A 246 -4.42 -17.35 -15.55
N HIS A 247 -4.36 -17.01 -14.27
CA HIS A 247 -5.48 -17.10 -13.36
C HIS A 247 -5.51 -15.85 -12.52
N GLU A 248 -6.69 -15.29 -12.37
CA GLU A 248 -6.99 -14.21 -11.46
C GLU A 248 -8.06 -14.74 -10.53
N ALA A 249 -7.76 -14.77 -9.24
CA ALA A 249 -8.75 -15.17 -8.26
C ALA A 249 -9.85 -14.11 -8.26
N PRO A 250 -11.13 -14.51 -8.31
CA PRO A 250 -12.23 -13.55 -8.28
C PRO A 250 -12.12 -12.70 -7.02
N LYS A 251 -12.52 -11.43 -7.14
CA LYS A 251 -12.72 -10.58 -5.97
C LYS A 251 -13.76 -11.29 -5.10
N ASN A 252 -13.33 -11.74 -3.95
CA ASN A 252 -14.26 -12.13 -2.90
C ASN A 252 -14.53 -10.88 -2.08
N ASP A 253 -15.79 -10.67 -1.69
CA ASP A 253 -16.21 -9.68 -0.71
C ASP A 253 -15.64 -10.07 0.66
N LEU A 254 -14.32 -10.01 0.77
CA LEU A 254 -13.57 -10.20 1.99
C LEU A 254 -13.52 -8.84 2.67
N GLU A 255 -14.68 -8.25 2.96
CA GLU A 255 -14.77 -7.21 3.98
C GLU A 255 -14.34 -7.88 5.29
N GLY A 256 -13.04 -7.78 5.55
CA GLY A 256 -12.41 -8.17 6.78
C GLY A 256 -12.77 -7.18 7.85
N GLN A 257 -12.83 -7.67 9.07
CA GLN A 257 -12.60 -6.84 10.21
C GLN A 257 -11.22 -6.17 10.05
N THR A 258 -11.17 -4.90 9.65
CA THR A 258 -9.90 -4.17 9.55
C THR A 258 -9.20 -4.13 10.91
N VAL A 259 -7.87 -4.10 10.89
CA VAL A 259 -7.02 -4.07 12.09
C VAL A 259 -7.34 -2.84 12.92
N GLU A 260 -7.62 -1.72 12.26
CA GLU A 260 -8.08 -0.45 12.84
C GLU A 260 -9.42 -0.63 13.57
N ARG A 261 -10.35 -1.41 13.00
CA ARG A 261 -11.64 -1.66 13.64
C ARG A 261 -11.49 -2.60 14.84
N LYS A 262 -10.61 -3.61 14.78
CA LYS A 262 -10.24 -4.43 15.95
C LYS A 262 -9.60 -3.58 17.04
N PHE A 263 -8.72 -2.65 16.68
CA PHE A 263 -8.12 -1.71 17.61
C PHE A 263 -9.14 -0.77 18.26
N LYS A 264 -10.08 -0.19 17.48
CA LYS A 264 -11.18 0.61 18.06
C LYS A 264 -12.05 -0.22 19.01
N GLN A 265 -12.33 -1.47 18.67
CA GLN A 265 -13.07 -2.36 19.56
C GLN A 265 -12.28 -2.63 20.84
N PHE A 266 -10.96 -2.86 20.74
CA PHE A 266 -10.08 -3.01 21.89
C PHE A 266 -10.06 -1.78 22.79
N LEU A 267 -10.06 -0.56 22.23
CA LEU A 267 -10.20 0.67 23.02
C LEU A 267 -11.56 0.75 23.74
N ARG A 268 -12.66 0.31 23.11
CA ARG A 268 -13.97 0.19 23.77
C ARG A 268 -14.00 -0.86 24.88
N GLU A 269 -13.26 -1.95 24.70
CA GLU A 269 -13.11 -3.00 25.72
C GLU A 269 -12.31 -2.50 26.92
N ILE A 270 -11.20 -1.78 26.69
CA ILE A 270 -10.43 -1.11 27.75
C ILE A 270 -11.29 -0.07 28.44
N PHE A 271 -11.73 0.95 27.71
CA PHE A 271 -12.50 2.08 28.24
C PHE A 271 -14.00 1.77 28.19
N CYS A 272 -14.39 0.77 28.98
CA CYS A 272 -15.75 0.28 29.13
C CYS A 272 -16.71 1.32 29.75
N ASP A 273 -17.96 0.92 30.00
CA ASP A 273 -18.99 1.77 30.62
C ASP A 273 -19.31 3.06 29.86
N GLY A 274 -19.10 3.02 28.53
CA GLY A 274 -19.38 4.13 27.61
C GLY A 274 -18.30 5.20 27.56
N VAL A 275 -17.17 5.06 28.29
CA VAL A 275 -16.10 6.09 28.31
C VAL A 275 -15.54 6.32 26.91
N TRP A 276 -15.19 5.26 26.18
CA TRP A 276 -14.71 5.43 24.81
C TRP A 276 -15.75 6.07 23.88
N ASP A 277 -17.02 5.69 24.00
CA ASP A 277 -18.06 6.17 23.10
C ASP A 277 -18.39 7.66 23.35
N GLU A 278 -18.39 8.09 24.61
CA GLU A 278 -18.51 9.50 25.00
C GLU A 278 -17.29 10.31 24.52
N TYR A 279 -16.08 9.77 24.69
CA TYR A 279 -14.86 10.39 24.21
C TYR A 279 -14.83 10.52 22.68
N GLU A 280 -15.23 9.47 21.95
CA GLU A 280 -15.24 9.44 20.49
C GLU A 280 -16.18 10.51 19.91
N GLN A 281 -17.32 10.75 20.57
CA GLN A 281 -18.29 11.77 20.18
C GLN A 281 -17.79 13.20 20.43
N ASN A 282 -17.06 13.43 21.53
CA ASN A 282 -16.69 14.77 21.97
C ASN A 282 -15.33 15.23 21.44
N PHE A 283 -14.39 14.31 21.18
CA PHE A 283 -12.98 14.60 20.90
C PHE A 283 -12.48 13.98 19.58
N ALA A 284 -13.25 14.14 18.50
CA ALA A 284 -12.97 13.52 17.20
C ALA A 284 -11.55 13.78 16.64
N SER A 285 -10.94 14.94 16.92
CA SER A 285 -9.57 15.24 16.49
C SER A 285 -8.53 14.38 17.21
N GLU A 286 -8.72 14.10 18.49
CA GLU A 286 -7.81 13.30 19.29
C GLU A 286 -7.98 11.80 18.99
N VAL A 287 -9.22 11.36 18.74
CA VAL A 287 -9.49 10.02 18.20
C VAL A 287 -8.71 9.80 16.91
N LYS A 288 -8.77 10.76 15.97
CA LYS A 288 -8.00 10.68 14.71
C LYS A 288 -6.50 10.57 14.96
N LYS A 289 -5.98 11.31 15.96
CA LYS A 289 -4.57 11.21 16.34
C LYS A 289 -4.22 9.82 16.88
N ILE A 290 -5.02 9.26 17.80
CA ILE A 290 -4.83 7.88 18.31
C ILE A 290 -4.82 6.87 17.16
N MET A 291 -5.76 6.98 16.22
CA MET A 291 -5.84 6.08 15.06
C MET A 291 -4.63 6.23 14.13
N TYR A 292 -4.14 7.46 13.95
CA TYR A 292 -2.94 7.74 13.15
C TYR A 292 -1.69 7.15 13.81
N ASP A 293 -1.50 7.37 15.11
CA ASP A 293 -0.38 6.83 15.88
C ASP A 293 -0.38 5.29 15.84
N PHE A 294 -1.55 4.66 16.00
CA PHE A 294 -1.69 3.21 15.84
C PHE A 294 -1.32 2.73 14.43
N THR A 295 -1.76 3.44 13.39
CA THR A 295 -1.45 3.08 11.99
C THR A 295 0.05 3.02 11.72
N ARG A 296 0.85 3.88 12.38
CA ARG A 296 2.31 3.87 12.25
C ARG A 296 2.98 2.72 12.99
N LEU A 297 2.36 2.25 14.07
CA LEU A 297 2.94 1.24 14.97
C LEU A 297 2.47 -0.19 14.66
N LYS A 298 1.29 -0.36 14.04
CA LYS A 298 0.65 -1.67 13.83
C LYS A 298 1.50 -2.66 13.01
N HIS A 299 2.47 -2.18 12.25
CA HIS A 299 3.35 -3.01 11.42
C HIS A 299 4.48 -3.69 12.20
N LEU A 300 4.72 -3.23 13.43
CA LEU A 300 5.76 -3.76 14.32
C LEU A 300 5.29 -5.08 14.94
N ASP A 301 6.21 -6.03 15.09
CA ASP A 301 5.95 -7.31 15.76
C ASP A 301 6.50 -7.30 17.19
N GLU A 302 6.09 -6.29 17.96
CA GLU A 302 6.51 -6.02 19.34
C GLU A 302 5.40 -5.36 20.16
N ASP A 303 5.66 -5.07 21.43
CA ASP A 303 4.77 -4.29 22.27
C ASP A 303 4.71 -2.84 21.75
N VAL A 304 3.50 -2.33 21.52
CA VAL A 304 3.32 -0.96 21.04
C VAL A 304 2.69 -0.07 22.11
N GLN A 305 3.10 1.19 22.12
CA GLN A 305 2.61 2.19 23.07
C GLN A 305 1.99 3.37 22.34
N ILE A 306 0.81 3.79 22.79
CA ILE A 306 0.11 4.95 22.27
C ILE A 306 -0.14 5.91 23.42
N SER A 307 0.25 7.16 23.25
CA SER A 307 0.02 8.21 24.24
C SER A 307 -1.50 8.39 24.44
N CYS A 308 -1.95 8.34 25.69
CA CYS A 308 -3.33 8.56 26.07
C CYS A 308 -3.58 10.07 26.20
N PRO A 309 -4.50 10.66 25.42
CA PRO A 309 -4.80 12.09 25.52
C PRO A 309 -5.39 12.46 26.88
N ASP A 310 -5.07 13.67 27.37
CA ASP A 310 -5.54 14.15 28.67
C ASP A 310 -7.06 14.14 28.78
N ASN A 311 -7.79 14.48 27.70
CA ASN A 311 -9.25 14.44 27.69
C ASN A 311 -9.79 13.01 27.86
N LEU A 312 -9.15 11.99 27.27
CA LEU A 312 -9.53 10.59 27.49
C LEU A 312 -9.27 10.16 28.93
N LYS A 313 -8.14 10.60 29.48
CA LYS A 313 -7.80 10.36 30.89
C LYS A 313 -8.82 11.00 31.83
N ASP A 314 -9.21 12.24 31.58
CA ASP A 314 -10.21 12.97 32.36
C ASP A 314 -11.59 12.29 32.27
N GLU A 315 -12.03 11.86 31.08
CA GLU A 315 -13.28 11.11 30.93
C GLU A 315 -13.26 9.78 31.69
N ALA A 316 -12.16 9.03 31.61
CA ALA A 316 -12.00 7.77 32.33
C ALA A 316 -12.03 7.97 33.85
N GLN A 317 -11.33 9.01 34.35
CA GLN A 317 -11.23 9.33 35.78
C GLN A 317 -12.57 9.72 36.42
N LYS A 318 -13.57 10.16 35.63
CA LYS A 318 -14.94 10.38 36.13
C LYS A 318 -15.63 9.09 36.59
N LYS A 319 -15.18 7.93 36.13
CA LYS A 319 -15.77 6.62 36.44
C LYS A 319 -14.93 5.84 37.46
N LYS A 320 -13.64 5.66 37.20
CA LYS A 320 -12.70 4.91 38.05
C LYS A 320 -11.24 5.31 37.75
N GLN A 321 -10.29 4.84 38.56
CA GLN A 321 -8.86 5.07 38.30
C GLN A 321 -8.47 4.48 36.94
N ILE A 322 -7.67 5.20 36.16
CA ILE A 322 -7.39 4.85 34.76
C ILE A 322 -6.72 3.46 34.64
N GLU A 323 -5.81 3.16 35.55
CA GLU A 323 -5.09 1.88 35.65
C GLU A 323 -6.07 0.70 35.70
N THR A 324 -7.17 0.85 36.43
CA THR A 324 -8.17 -0.21 36.65
C THR A 324 -9.06 -0.52 35.44
N PHE A 325 -8.95 0.25 34.34
CA PHE A 325 -9.57 -0.11 33.06
C PHE A 325 -8.80 -1.23 32.34
N PHE A 326 -7.52 -1.40 32.64
CA PHE A 326 -6.64 -2.33 31.93
C PHE A 326 -6.62 -3.73 32.57
N ASP A 327 -6.88 -3.83 33.87
CA ASP A 327 -6.77 -5.08 34.66
C ASP A 327 -7.56 -6.26 34.08
N SER A 328 -8.71 -6.00 33.44
CA SER A 328 -9.60 -7.04 32.90
C SER A 328 -9.44 -7.28 31.40
N VAL A 329 -8.56 -6.54 30.72
CA VAL A 329 -8.41 -6.63 29.26
C VAL A 329 -7.07 -7.27 28.95
N GLU A 330 -7.12 -8.53 28.53
CA GLU A 330 -5.94 -9.29 28.15
C GLU A 330 -5.10 -8.51 27.13
N GLY A 331 -3.78 -8.47 27.34
CA GLY A 331 -2.86 -7.82 26.42
C GLY A 331 -2.94 -6.29 26.36
N ALA A 332 -3.73 -5.67 27.23
CA ALA A 332 -3.70 -4.23 27.52
C ALA A 332 -2.94 -3.98 28.82
N SER A 333 -2.18 -2.90 28.88
CA SER A 333 -1.65 -2.39 30.15
C SER A 333 -1.49 -0.87 30.11
N TRP A 334 -1.49 -0.28 31.30
CA TRP A 334 -1.24 1.14 31.48
C TRP A 334 0.22 1.37 31.82
N ASP A 335 0.88 2.28 31.12
CA ASP A 335 2.28 2.65 31.37
C ASP A 335 2.42 4.18 31.31
N ASP A 336 2.41 4.80 32.50
CA ASP A 336 2.63 6.24 32.74
C ASP A 336 2.10 7.19 31.64
N GLY A 337 0.77 7.20 31.45
CA GLY A 337 0.14 8.05 30.43
C GLY A 337 0.00 7.41 29.06
N SER A 338 0.43 6.15 28.89
CA SER A 338 0.35 5.43 27.63
C SER A 338 -0.50 4.16 27.72
N ILE A 339 -1.25 3.90 26.66
CA ILE A 339 -1.97 2.66 26.39
C ILE A 339 -0.94 1.71 25.75
N ARG A 340 -0.55 0.66 26.47
CA ARG A 340 0.33 -0.39 25.95
C ARG A 340 -0.50 -1.55 25.41
N ILE A 341 -0.18 -1.99 24.20
CA ILE A 341 -0.74 -3.17 23.54
C ILE A 341 0.38 -4.20 23.43
N SER A 342 0.19 -5.36 24.05
CA SER A 342 1.13 -6.47 23.92
C SER A 342 1.27 -6.93 22.48
N ARG A 343 2.47 -7.44 22.13
CA ARG A 343 2.74 -8.09 20.85
C ARG A 343 1.69 -9.16 20.49
N GLU A 344 1.31 -10.01 21.45
CA GLU A 344 0.33 -11.08 21.23
C GLU A 344 -1.05 -10.52 20.90
N LYS A 345 -1.47 -9.44 21.57
CA LYS A 345 -2.74 -8.78 21.25
C LYS A 345 -2.72 -8.08 19.91
N LEU A 346 -1.60 -7.45 19.54
CA LEU A 346 -1.44 -6.84 18.22
C LEU A 346 -1.54 -7.90 17.12
N ARG A 347 -0.89 -9.06 17.27
CA ARG A 347 -1.03 -10.21 16.37
C ARG A 347 -2.47 -10.68 16.24
N PHE A 348 -3.21 -10.76 17.35
CA PHE A 348 -4.63 -11.15 17.36
C PHE A 348 -5.50 -10.22 16.50
N PHE A 349 -5.15 -8.93 16.35
CA PHE A 349 -5.90 -8.04 15.45
C PHE A 349 -5.77 -8.45 13.97
N TYR A 350 -4.71 -9.18 13.61
CA TYR A 350 -4.45 -9.66 12.25
C TYR A 350 -5.02 -11.04 11.96
N ASP A 351 -5.31 -11.86 12.97
CA ASP A 351 -5.67 -13.30 12.83
C ASP A 351 -6.71 -13.57 11.74
N GLU A 352 -7.82 -12.80 11.75
CA GLU A 352 -8.91 -12.99 10.78
C GLU A 352 -8.44 -12.70 9.34
N ASN A 353 -7.63 -11.66 9.15
CA ASN A 353 -7.09 -11.30 7.85
C ASN A 353 -6.05 -12.33 7.37
N LEU A 354 -5.18 -12.80 8.28
CA LEU A 354 -4.17 -13.81 8.00
C LEU A 354 -4.79 -15.16 7.64
N GLN A 355 -5.82 -15.58 8.37
CA GLN A 355 -6.57 -16.81 8.08
C GLN A 355 -7.21 -16.73 6.70
N ARG A 356 -7.88 -15.62 6.37
CA ARG A 356 -8.48 -15.41 5.04
C ARG A 356 -7.45 -15.50 3.92
N ILE A 357 -6.29 -14.85 4.06
CA ILE A 357 -5.21 -14.93 3.06
C ILE A 357 -4.73 -16.38 2.93
N THR A 358 -4.56 -17.08 4.05
CA THR A 358 -4.10 -18.48 4.09
C THR A 358 -5.09 -19.43 3.39
N GLU A 359 -6.38 -19.29 3.67
CA GLU A 359 -7.43 -20.08 3.03
C GLU A 359 -7.46 -19.87 1.52
N ARG A 360 -7.38 -18.61 1.07
CA ARG A 360 -7.32 -18.29 -0.36
C ARG A 360 -6.07 -18.82 -1.05
N LEU A 361 -4.92 -18.73 -0.41
CA LEU A 361 -3.71 -19.36 -0.92
C LEU A 361 -3.91 -20.87 -1.08
N ARG A 362 -4.42 -21.57 -0.07
CA ARG A 362 -4.68 -23.01 -0.14
C ARG A 362 -5.63 -23.35 -1.29
N GLU A 363 -6.74 -22.63 -1.42
CA GLU A 363 -7.69 -22.83 -2.54
C GLU A 363 -7.04 -22.69 -3.92
N ILE A 364 -6.19 -21.68 -4.12
CA ILE A 364 -5.50 -21.45 -5.39
C ILE A 364 -4.44 -22.54 -5.64
N LEU A 365 -3.69 -22.92 -4.60
CA LEU A 365 -2.62 -23.89 -4.68
C LEU A 365 -3.15 -25.31 -4.92
N ASP A 366 -4.33 -25.65 -4.40
CA ASP A 366 -5.01 -26.94 -4.62
C ASP A 366 -5.46 -27.15 -6.07
N ASN A 367 -5.56 -26.09 -6.88
CA ASN A 367 -5.95 -26.17 -8.29
C ASN A 367 -4.85 -26.71 -9.23
N ASN A 368 -3.78 -27.33 -8.70
CA ASN A 368 -2.68 -27.94 -9.47
C ASN A 368 -2.07 -27.00 -10.53
N LEU A 369 -1.89 -25.72 -10.17
CA LEU A 369 -1.41 -24.69 -11.09
C LEU A 369 0.12 -24.72 -11.30
N ASN A 370 0.84 -25.77 -10.90
CA ASN A 370 2.31 -25.86 -10.98
C ASN A 370 3.02 -24.62 -10.42
N ILE A 371 2.55 -24.12 -9.28
CA ILE A 371 3.08 -22.91 -8.64
C ILE A 371 4.39 -23.27 -7.93
N GLY A 372 5.45 -22.50 -8.21
CA GLY A 372 6.73 -22.63 -7.54
C GLY A 372 7.02 -21.53 -6.53
N TYR A 373 6.46 -20.35 -6.78
CA TYR A 373 6.81 -19.11 -6.10
C TYR A 373 5.55 -18.41 -5.61
N ILE A 374 5.59 -17.96 -4.36
CA ILE A 374 4.59 -17.04 -3.80
C ILE A 374 5.32 -15.71 -3.59
N VAL A 375 4.90 -14.67 -4.29
CA VAL A 375 5.55 -13.35 -4.25
C VAL A 375 4.60 -12.38 -3.53
N LEU A 376 4.99 -11.93 -2.34
CA LEU A 376 4.26 -10.97 -1.53
C LEU A 376 4.68 -9.55 -1.90
N VAL A 377 3.72 -8.71 -2.32
CA VAL A 377 3.93 -7.31 -2.72
C VAL A 377 2.84 -6.42 -2.09
N GLY A 378 2.93 -5.10 -2.25
CA GLY A 378 1.94 -4.15 -1.70
C GLY A 378 2.24 -3.73 -0.25
N GLY A 379 1.62 -2.64 0.21
CA GLY A 379 1.97 -2.01 1.49
C GLY A 379 1.79 -2.91 2.72
N PHE A 380 0.79 -3.79 2.74
CA PHE A 380 0.61 -4.74 3.85
C PHE A 380 1.68 -5.85 3.85
N ALA A 381 2.39 -6.10 2.74
CA ALA A 381 3.54 -7.02 2.73
C ALA A 381 4.76 -6.46 3.51
N GLU A 382 4.75 -5.18 3.90
CA GLU A 382 5.73 -4.60 4.84
C GLU A 382 5.50 -5.03 6.30
N ASN A 383 4.31 -5.57 6.61
CA ASN A 383 4.02 -6.10 7.93
C ASN A 383 4.77 -7.41 8.19
N GLN A 384 5.60 -7.45 9.24
CA GLN A 384 6.39 -8.63 9.60
C GLN A 384 5.53 -9.82 10.02
N ILE A 385 4.41 -9.58 10.72
CA ILE A 385 3.48 -10.62 11.18
C ILE A 385 2.90 -11.36 9.97
N LEU A 386 2.45 -10.63 8.94
CA LEU A 386 1.97 -11.23 7.69
C LEU A 386 3.06 -12.07 7.01
N ARG A 387 4.26 -11.50 6.82
CA ARG A 387 5.32 -12.23 6.11
C ARG A 387 5.71 -13.50 6.85
N GLN A 388 5.86 -13.44 8.18
CA GLN A 388 6.21 -14.60 8.99
C GLN A 388 5.11 -15.66 8.92
N HIS A 389 3.84 -15.27 9.07
CA HIS A 389 2.70 -16.17 8.98
C HIS A 389 2.64 -16.92 7.65
N ILE A 390 2.79 -16.22 6.52
CA ILE A 390 2.78 -16.87 5.20
C ILE A 390 4.02 -17.74 5.00
N THR A 391 5.18 -17.29 5.46
CA THR A 391 6.43 -18.07 5.38
C THR A 391 6.29 -19.39 6.13
N ASP A 392 5.87 -19.35 7.40
CA ASP A 392 5.71 -20.54 8.25
C ASP A 392 4.71 -21.56 7.65
N GLN A 393 3.66 -21.07 7.00
CA GLN A 393 2.62 -21.93 6.42
C GLN A 393 3.01 -22.54 5.07
N PHE A 394 3.73 -21.81 4.21
CA PHE A 394 3.90 -22.19 2.80
C PHE A 394 5.34 -22.43 2.35
N GLU A 395 6.35 -21.92 3.05
CA GLU A 395 7.76 -22.15 2.71
C GLU A 395 8.19 -23.63 2.66
N PRO A 396 7.60 -24.56 3.47
CA PRO A 396 7.93 -25.99 3.36
C PRO A 396 7.66 -26.61 1.98
N GLN A 397 6.78 -26.00 1.17
CA GLN A 397 6.37 -26.52 -0.15
C GLN A 397 6.65 -25.55 -1.30
N TYR A 398 6.67 -24.24 -1.04
CA TYR A 398 6.77 -23.19 -2.05
C TYR A 398 7.89 -22.21 -1.70
N LYS A 399 8.51 -21.59 -2.70
CA LYS A 399 9.47 -20.50 -2.44
C LYS A 399 8.70 -19.20 -2.20
N VAL A 400 8.64 -18.75 -0.94
CA VAL A 400 8.02 -17.48 -0.58
C VAL A 400 9.05 -16.36 -0.74
N LEU A 401 8.68 -15.29 -1.44
CA LEU A 401 9.52 -14.15 -1.76
C LEU A 401 8.80 -12.85 -1.40
N CYS A 402 9.50 -11.92 -0.78
CA CYS A 402 9.02 -10.56 -0.55
C CYS A 402 10.18 -9.60 -0.82
N PRO A 403 10.07 -8.65 -1.77
CA PRO A 403 11.15 -7.70 -2.03
C PRO A 403 11.37 -6.78 -0.82
N LEU A 404 12.55 -6.19 -0.66
CA LEU A 404 12.86 -5.29 0.47
C LEU A 404 11.88 -4.11 0.59
N ARG A 405 11.35 -3.65 -0.54
CA ARG A 405 10.41 -2.52 -0.64
C ARG A 405 9.17 -2.96 -1.43
N PRO A 406 8.20 -3.65 -0.79
CA PRO A 406 7.06 -4.29 -1.43
C PRO A 406 6.11 -3.36 -2.18
N GLN A 407 5.84 -2.17 -1.63
CA GLN A 407 5.01 -1.17 -2.30
C GLN A 407 5.74 -0.54 -3.48
N GLU A 408 7.01 -0.14 -3.29
CA GLU A 408 7.82 0.44 -4.38
C GLU A 408 8.01 -0.51 -5.57
N ALA A 409 7.99 -1.83 -5.35
CA ALA A 409 8.11 -2.81 -6.43
C ALA A 409 7.00 -2.66 -7.48
N ILE A 410 5.79 -2.28 -7.07
CA ILE A 410 4.67 -1.99 -7.97
C ILE A 410 5.00 -0.76 -8.84
N LEU A 411 5.43 0.35 -8.22
CA LEU A 411 5.72 1.59 -8.93
C LEU A 411 6.92 1.47 -9.88
N LYS A 412 8.02 0.86 -9.42
CA LYS A 412 9.20 0.60 -10.24
C LYS A 412 8.88 -0.33 -11.42
N GLY A 413 8.09 -1.36 -11.14
CA GLY A 413 7.56 -2.25 -12.15
C GLY A 413 6.69 -1.56 -13.19
N ALA A 414 5.85 -0.61 -12.75
CA ALA A 414 4.96 0.13 -13.64
C ALA A 414 5.74 0.99 -14.64
N VAL A 415 6.76 1.70 -14.16
CA VAL A 415 7.66 2.47 -15.02
C VAL A 415 8.40 1.57 -16.01
N GLU A 416 8.87 0.40 -15.56
CA GLU A 416 9.49 -0.59 -16.45
C GLU A 416 8.54 -1.06 -17.55
N LEU A 417 7.29 -1.37 -17.21
CA LEU A 417 6.28 -1.79 -18.18
C LEU A 417 5.86 -0.66 -19.13
N GLY A 418 5.83 0.59 -18.65
CA GLY A 418 5.65 1.76 -19.51
C GLY A 418 6.75 1.87 -20.57
N ARG A 419 8.01 1.65 -20.16
CA ARG A 419 9.19 1.68 -21.04
C ARG A 419 9.23 0.50 -22.00
N ASN A 420 8.88 -0.69 -21.54
CA ASN A 420 8.91 -1.90 -22.34
C ASN A 420 7.60 -2.71 -22.23
N PRO A 421 6.53 -2.28 -22.93
CA PRO A 421 5.23 -2.94 -22.85
C PRO A 421 5.23 -4.38 -23.38
N LYS A 422 6.29 -4.81 -24.07
CA LYS A 422 6.44 -6.19 -24.58
C LYS A 422 6.79 -7.19 -23.48
N LEU A 423 7.11 -6.72 -22.27
CA LEU A 423 7.32 -7.57 -21.09
C LEU A 423 6.02 -8.15 -20.54
N VAL A 424 4.87 -7.77 -21.08
CA VAL A 424 3.58 -8.42 -20.77
C VAL A 424 2.92 -8.81 -22.08
N GLU A 425 2.43 -10.05 -22.15
CA GLU A 425 1.62 -10.48 -23.29
C GLU A 425 0.28 -9.73 -23.27
N SER A 426 -0.05 -9.03 -24.36
CA SER A 426 -1.29 -8.26 -24.40
C SER A 426 -2.48 -9.18 -24.13
N GLN A 427 -3.29 -8.86 -23.14
CA GLN A 427 -4.61 -9.47 -22.94
C GLN A 427 -5.59 -9.01 -24.04
N ARG A 428 -5.24 -9.20 -25.32
CA ARG A 428 -6.19 -9.11 -26.42
C ARG A 428 -7.10 -10.32 -26.32
N LYS A 429 -8.13 -10.26 -25.47
CA LYS A 429 -9.37 -10.95 -25.78
C LYS A 429 -9.91 -10.27 -27.03
N HIS A 430 -9.45 -10.70 -28.21
CA HIS A 430 -10.18 -10.41 -29.44
C HIS A 430 -11.60 -10.93 -29.19
N PRO A 431 -12.63 -10.07 -29.24
CA PRO A 431 -13.99 -10.57 -29.27
C PRO A 431 -14.09 -11.57 -30.42
N ALA A 432 -14.82 -12.67 -30.21
CA ALA A 432 -14.96 -13.76 -31.18
C ALA A 432 -15.50 -13.31 -32.57
N TRP A 433 -15.93 -12.06 -32.73
CA TRP A 433 -16.42 -11.49 -33.99
C TRP A 433 -15.32 -10.94 -34.94
N PHE A 434 -14.05 -10.90 -34.55
CA PHE A 434 -12.96 -10.45 -35.44
C PHE A 434 -12.35 -11.55 -36.33
N LYS A 435 -12.91 -12.78 -36.34
CA LYS A 435 -12.47 -13.88 -37.23
C LYS A 435 -13.24 -13.99 -38.55
N CYS A 436 -14.18 -13.08 -38.82
CA CYS A 436 -14.85 -13.00 -40.12
C CYS A 436 -14.47 -11.69 -40.79
N LEU A 437 -13.27 -11.61 -41.38
CA LEU A 437 -12.88 -10.72 -42.48
C LEU A 437 -11.40 -10.99 -42.79
N SER A 438 -11.15 -12.11 -43.45
CA SER A 438 -9.93 -12.42 -44.21
C SER A 438 -10.32 -13.30 -45.37
#